data_AF-A0A097PLH7-F1
#
_entry.id   AF-A0A097PLH7-F1
#
_cell.length_a   1.000
_cell.length_b   1.000
_cell.length_c   1.000
_cell.angle_alpha   90.00
_cell.angle_beta   90.00
_cell.angle_gamma   90.00
#
_symmetry.space_group_name_H-M   'P 1'
#
loop_
_entity.id
_entity.type
_entity.pdbx_description
1 polymer ?
#
loop_
_entity_poly.entity_id
_entity_poly.type
_entity_poly.pdbx_seq_one_letter_code
_entity_poly.pdbx_strand_id
1 'polypeptide(L)'
;ALPLFRDQPSRGQRAKSLKDPIKSQSPDLPVTGPGFGGRFGSTKGSLLTLYLLKEGGLIKTWMEEDPREAILKYADVAAKDPKFIAPAYAETQPEPVFAESDSDEVE
;
A
#
# COMPACT_ATOMS: atom_id res chain seq x y z
N ALA A 1 -11.89 22.29 27.53
CA ALA A 1 -11.98 22.92 26.19
C ALA A 1 -11.17 22.10 25.18
N LEU A 2 -11.67 21.95 23.95
CA LEU A 2 -10.95 21.23 22.91
C LEU A 2 -9.61 21.94 22.64
N PRO A 3 -8.54 21.20 22.28
CA PRO A 3 -7.21 21.77 22.04
C PRO A 3 -7.21 22.90 20.99
N LEU A 4 -8.17 22.88 20.07
CA LEU A 4 -8.41 23.93 19.06
C LEU A 4 -8.88 25.29 19.62
N PHE A 5 -9.44 25.35 20.85
CA PHE A 5 -9.96 26.58 21.48
C PHE A 5 -9.08 27.10 22.61
N ARG A 6 -7.80 26.70 22.67
CA ARG A 6 -6.84 27.30 23.61
C ARG A 6 -6.29 28.60 23.03
N ASP A 7 -6.16 29.61 23.88
CA ASP A 7 -5.54 30.88 23.52
C ASP A 7 -4.10 30.67 23.03
N GLN A 8 -3.74 31.34 21.94
CA GLN A 8 -2.41 31.26 21.35
C GLN A 8 -1.38 31.84 22.34
N PRO A 9 -0.23 31.16 22.58
CA PRO A 9 0.75 31.62 23.56
C PRO A 9 1.34 32.97 23.16
N SER A 10 1.66 33.80 24.15
CA SER A 10 2.25 35.13 23.93
C SER A 10 3.67 35.04 23.36
N ARG A 11 4.16 36.11 22.72
CA ARG A 11 5.49 36.15 22.07
C ARG A 11 6.62 35.75 23.03
N GLY A 12 6.54 36.18 24.30
CA GLY A 12 7.53 35.83 25.32
C GLY A 12 7.50 34.35 25.74
N GLN A 13 6.32 33.72 25.78
CA GLN A 13 6.20 32.30 26.07
C GLN A 13 6.74 31.43 24.93
N ARG A 14 6.51 31.83 23.67
CA ARG A 14 7.09 31.16 22.50
C ARG A 14 8.62 31.23 22.50
N ALA A 15 9.19 32.39 22.83
CA ALA A 15 10.63 32.57 22.91
C ALA A 15 11.27 31.70 24.01
N LYS A 16 10.56 31.42 25.10
CA LYS A 16 11.00 30.47 26.14
C LYS A 16 10.95 29.03 25.64
N SER A 17 9.85 28.62 25.01
CA SER A 17 9.72 27.24 24.50
C SER A 17 10.70 26.90 23.37
N LEU A 18 11.21 27.89 22.62
CA LEU A 18 12.25 27.66 21.61
C LEU A 18 13.63 27.33 22.22
N LYS A 19 13.86 27.67 23.49
CA LYS A 19 15.13 27.40 24.18
C LYS A 19 15.20 25.97 24.73
N ASP A 20 14.06 25.33 24.92
CA ASP A 20 13.98 23.96 25.45
C ASP A 20 14.21 22.96 24.30
N PRO A 21 15.28 22.13 24.34
CA PRO A 21 15.67 21.29 23.20
C PRO A 21 14.62 20.23 22.85
N ILE A 22 13.85 19.77 23.83
CA ILE A 22 12.81 18.76 23.64
C ILE A 22 11.56 19.38 23.00
N LYS A 23 11.21 20.61 23.38
CA LYS A 23 9.98 21.27 22.93
C LYS A 23 10.16 22.00 21.59
N SER A 24 11.39 22.39 21.28
CA SER A 24 11.74 23.03 20.02
C SER A 24 12.09 22.04 18.90
N GLN A 25 12.26 20.75 19.21
CA GLN A 25 12.51 19.72 18.21
C GLN A 25 11.27 19.53 17.32
N SER A 26 11.38 19.93 16.05
CA SER A 26 10.39 19.62 15.04
C SER A 26 10.49 18.15 14.64
N PRO A 27 9.37 17.46 14.35
CA PRO A 27 9.42 16.13 13.77
C PRO A 27 10.14 16.19 12.43
N ASP A 28 10.90 15.13 12.14
CA ASP A 28 11.63 15.03 10.89
C ASP A 28 10.67 15.05 9.70
N LEU A 29 11.00 15.91 8.73
CA LEU A 29 10.24 16.03 7.50
C LEU A 29 10.46 14.79 6.61
N PRO A 30 9.47 14.41 5.78
CA PRO A 30 9.67 13.40 4.76
C PRO A 30 10.79 13.84 3.81
N VAL A 31 11.71 12.94 3.49
CA VAL A 31 12.86 13.25 2.62
C VAL A 31 12.37 13.42 1.18
N THR A 32 12.47 14.63 0.67
CA THR A 32 12.17 14.95 -0.73
C THR A 32 13.48 15.11 -1.48
N GLY A 33 13.71 14.28 -2.50
CA GLY A 33 14.96 14.26 -3.27
C GLY A 33 15.92 13.11 -2.93
N PRO A 34 17.17 13.15 -3.44
CA PRO A 34 18.16 12.11 -3.23
C PRO A 34 18.50 11.98 -1.74
N GLY A 35 18.52 10.76 -1.22
CA GLY A 35 18.82 10.50 0.19
C GLY A 35 20.23 10.97 0.57
N PHE A 36 20.36 11.64 1.72
CA PHE A 36 21.64 12.09 2.27
C PHE A 36 21.70 11.78 3.77
N GLY A 37 22.89 11.47 4.29
CA GLY A 37 23.10 11.27 5.73
C GLY A 37 22.45 9.99 6.31
N GLY A 38 22.39 8.90 5.53
CA GLY A 38 21.82 7.62 5.97
C GLY A 38 20.29 7.52 5.86
N ARG A 39 19.62 8.57 5.39
CA ARG A 39 18.18 8.55 5.09
C ARG A 39 17.96 8.14 3.63
N PHE A 40 17.08 7.16 3.41
CA PHE A 40 16.67 6.79 2.05
C PHE A 40 15.72 7.86 1.50
N GLY A 41 16.16 8.55 0.46
CA GLY A 41 15.34 9.51 -0.27
C GLY A 41 14.67 8.88 -1.49
N SER A 42 13.78 9.62 -2.13
CA SER A 42 13.17 9.22 -3.40
C SER A 42 14.20 9.33 -4.52
N THR A 43 14.89 8.22 -4.80
CA THR A 43 15.78 8.12 -5.95
C THR A 43 14.95 7.71 -7.15
N LYS A 44 14.95 8.52 -8.20
CA LYS A 44 14.28 8.22 -9.49
C LYS A 44 15.06 7.14 -10.28
N GLY A 45 15.42 6.04 -9.63
CA GLY A 45 16.14 4.92 -10.24
C GLY A 45 17.65 5.10 -10.41
N SER A 46 18.28 6.12 -9.81
CA SER A 46 19.73 6.36 -9.97
C SER A 46 20.64 5.43 -9.14
N LEU A 47 20.08 4.63 -8.23
CA LEU A 47 20.85 3.67 -7.44
C LEU A 47 20.95 2.35 -8.20
N LEU A 48 22.19 1.87 -8.37
CA LEU A 48 22.50 0.61 -9.05
C LEU A 48 21.74 -0.58 -8.42
N THR A 49 21.56 -0.57 -7.10
CA THR A 49 20.79 -1.59 -6.38
C THR A 49 19.32 -1.63 -6.79
N LEU A 50 18.66 -0.48 -6.97
CA LEU A 50 17.29 -0.43 -7.48
C LEU A 50 17.22 -0.89 -8.94
N TYR A 51 18.20 -0.52 -9.76
CA TYR A 51 18.28 -0.94 -11.15
C TYR A 51 18.40 -2.46 -11.27
N LEU A 52 19.32 -3.09 -10.53
CA LEU A 52 19.47 -4.55 -10.50
C LEU A 52 18.21 -5.26 -9.98
N LEU A 53 17.54 -4.69 -8.98
CA LEU A 53 16.32 -5.28 -8.41
C LEU A 53 15.14 -5.19 -9.39
N LYS A 54 15.08 -4.11 -10.19
CA LYS A 54 14.09 -3.91 -11.25
C LYS A 54 14.38 -4.79 -12.47
N GLU A 55 15.61 -4.81 -12.98
CA GLU A 55 15.99 -5.64 -14.13
C GLU A 55 16.03 -7.13 -13.80
N GLY A 56 16.47 -7.49 -12.60
CA GLY A 56 16.47 -8.86 -12.13
C GLY A 56 15.07 -9.40 -11.80
N GLY A 57 14.00 -8.63 -12.03
CA GLY A 57 12.62 -9.05 -11.81
C GLY A 57 12.31 -9.40 -10.35
N LEU A 58 13.12 -8.92 -9.41
CA LEU A 58 12.92 -9.16 -7.98
C LEU A 58 11.82 -8.24 -7.42
N ILE A 59 11.63 -7.06 -8.02
CA ILE A 59 10.39 -6.29 -7.85
C ILE A 59 9.45 -6.70 -8.98
N LYS A 60 8.65 -7.75 -8.74
CA LYS A 60 7.45 -7.99 -9.54
C LYS A 60 6.39 -7.02 -9.06
N THR A 61 6.06 -6.04 -9.89
CA THR A 61 4.94 -5.16 -9.56
C THR A 61 3.63 -5.84 -9.94
N TRP A 62 2.58 -5.59 -9.17
CA TRP A 62 1.21 -5.99 -9.51
C TRP A 62 0.68 -5.35 -10.81
N MET A 63 1.46 -4.45 -11.43
CA MET A 63 1.16 -3.81 -12.70
C MET A 63 1.63 -4.62 -13.92
N GLU A 64 2.45 -5.65 -13.73
CA GLU A 64 2.94 -6.50 -14.82
C GLU A 64 1.96 -7.61 -15.20
N GLU A 65 1.04 -7.98 -14.30
CA GLU A 65 0.05 -9.02 -14.56
C GLU A 65 -1.34 -8.40 -14.78
N ASP A 66 -2.05 -8.91 -15.78
CA ASP A 66 -3.45 -8.54 -15.98
C ASP A 66 -4.28 -8.99 -14.76
N PRO A 67 -5.11 -8.11 -14.18
CA PRO A 67 -5.80 -8.40 -12.93
C PRO A 67 -6.74 -9.59 -13.06
N ARG A 68 -7.32 -9.80 -14.25
CA ARG A 68 -8.17 -10.95 -14.55
C ARG A 68 -7.39 -12.26 -14.47
N GLU A 69 -6.23 -12.32 -15.11
CA GLU A 69 -5.40 -13.52 -15.14
C GLU A 69 -4.86 -13.84 -13.74
N ALA A 70 -4.46 -12.83 -12.98
CA ALA A 70 -4.01 -12.99 -11.61
C ALA A 70 -5.08 -13.68 -10.73
N ILE A 71 -6.35 -13.31 -10.87
CA ILE A 71 -7.45 -13.96 -10.16
C ILE A 71 -7.69 -15.38 -10.67
N LEU A 72 -7.69 -15.59 -11.99
CA LEU A 72 -7.93 -16.90 -12.59
C LEU A 72 -6.87 -17.95 -12.22
N LYS A 73 -5.60 -17.54 -12.07
CA LYS A 73 -4.50 -18.43 -11.63
C LYS A 73 -4.79 -19.14 -10.31
N TYR A 74 -5.55 -18.50 -9.42
CA TYR A 74 -5.87 -19.05 -8.10
C TYR A 74 -7.22 -19.76 -8.03
N ALA A 75 -8.01 -19.78 -9.11
CA ALA A 75 -9.32 -20.43 -9.13
C ALA A 75 -9.23 -21.93 -8.80
N ASP A 76 -8.27 -22.63 -9.43
CA ASP A 76 -8.05 -24.07 -9.20
C ASP A 76 -7.58 -24.38 -7.78
N VAL A 77 -6.75 -23.49 -7.21
CA VAL A 77 -6.23 -23.64 -5.85
C VAL A 77 -7.33 -23.43 -4.83
N ALA A 78 -8.18 -22.42 -5.05
CA ALA A 78 -9.33 -22.14 -4.19
C ALA A 78 -10.38 -23.27 -4.22
N ALA A 79 -10.55 -23.93 -5.36
CA ALA A 79 -11.46 -25.07 -5.50
C ALA A 79 -10.93 -26.32 -4.78
N LYS A 80 -9.62 -26.58 -4.84
CA LYS A 80 -9.00 -27.79 -4.25
C LYS A 80 -8.87 -27.70 -2.73
N ASP A 81 -8.36 -26.58 -2.20
CA ASP A 81 -8.08 -26.40 -0.78
C ASP A 81 -8.71 -25.11 -0.21
N PRO A 82 -10.04 -25.09 0.00
CA PRO A 82 -10.73 -23.90 0.48
C PRO A 82 -10.51 -23.69 1.98
N LYS A 83 -9.81 -22.63 2.36
CA LYS A 83 -9.41 -22.38 3.77
C LYS A 83 -10.38 -21.54 4.60
N PHE A 84 -11.04 -20.56 3.99
CA PHE A 84 -11.76 -19.52 4.74
C PHE A 84 -13.25 -19.43 4.40
N ILE A 85 -13.59 -19.25 3.12
CA ILE A 85 -14.95 -18.88 2.71
C ILE A 85 -15.76 -20.10 2.28
N ALA A 86 -15.23 -20.91 1.36
CA ALA A 86 -15.95 -22.07 0.84
C ALA A 86 -16.41 -23.10 1.90
N PRO A 87 -15.64 -23.45 2.96
CA PRO A 87 -16.14 -24.40 3.96
C PRO A 87 -17.29 -23.83 4.79
N ALA A 88 -17.29 -22.52 5.07
CA ALA A 88 -18.32 -21.88 5.89
C ALA A 88 -19.67 -21.76 5.15
N TYR A 89 -19.63 -21.57 3.85
CA TYR A 89 -20.82 -21.37 3.02
C TYR A 89 -21.23 -22.59 2.20
N ALA A 90 -20.52 -23.72 2.33
CA ALA A 90 -20.80 -24.95 1.59
C ALA A 90 -22.25 -25.44 1.72
N GLU A 91 -22.85 -25.29 2.90
CA GLU A 91 -24.22 -25.76 3.18
C GLU A 91 -25.31 -24.72 2.89
N THR A 92 -24.94 -23.43 2.88
CA THR A 92 -25.91 -22.32 2.88
C THR A 92 -25.95 -21.54 1.58
N GLN A 93 -24.96 -21.74 0.69
CA GLN A 93 -24.87 -21.01 -0.57
C GLN A 93 -25.86 -21.58 -1.59
N PRO A 94 -26.81 -20.78 -2.12
CA PRO A 94 -27.70 -21.22 -3.17
C PRO A 94 -26.94 -21.42 -4.48
N GLU A 95 -27.43 -22.33 -5.32
CA GLU A 95 -26.88 -22.54 -6.66
C GLU A 95 -27.05 -21.27 -7.51
N PRO A 96 -25.96 -20.71 -8.06
CA PRO A 96 -26.05 -19.51 -8.86
C PRO A 96 -26.71 -19.82 -10.21
N VAL A 97 -27.84 -19.17 -10.48
CA VAL A 97 -28.51 -19.23 -11.78
C VAL A 97 -27.91 -18.16 -12.68
N PHE A 98 -26.84 -18.53 -13.39
CA PHE A 98 -26.29 -17.68 -14.44
C PHE A 98 -27.10 -17.86 -15.72
N ALA A 99 -27.23 -16.79 -16.51
CA ALA A 99 -27.64 -16.94 -17.90
C ALA A 99 -26.65 -17.87 -18.59
N GLU A 100 -27.14 -18.80 -19.41
CA GLU A 100 -26.27 -19.56 -20.30
C GLU A 100 -25.47 -18.53 -21.10
N SER A 101 -24.14 -18.61 -21.02
CA SER A 101 -23.31 -17.76 -21.86
C SER A 101 -23.69 -18.11 -23.29
N ASP A 102 -24.18 -17.12 -24.05
CA ASP A 102 -24.26 -17.21 -25.50
C ASP A 102 -22.86 -17.63 -25.95
N SER A 103 -22.71 -18.93 -26.21
CA SER A 103 -21.49 -19.46 -26.76
C SER A 103 -21.57 -19.04 -28.19
N ASP A 104 -20.90 -17.93 -28.51
CA ASP A 104 -20.59 -17.56 -29.87
C ASP A 104 -20.04 -18.81 -30.55
N GLU A 105 -20.88 -19.40 -31.42
CA GLU A 105 -20.48 -20.36 -32.41
C GLU A 105 -19.27 -19.77 -33.13
N VAL A 106 -18.12 -20.37 -32.89
CA VAL A 106 -16.88 -20.03 -33.57
C VAL A 106 -17.04 -20.49 -35.02
N GLU A 107 -17.39 -19.57 -35.92
CA GLU A 107 -17.01 -19.65 -37.34
C GLU A 107 -15.52 -19.31 -37.52
#